data_AF-A0A6G1J8Q8-F1
#
_entry.id   AF-A0A6G1J8Q8-F1
#
_cell.length_a   1.000
_cell.length_b   1.000
_cell.length_c   1.000
_cell.angle_alpha   90.00
_cell.angle_beta   90.00
_cell.angle_gamma   90.00
#
_symmetry.space_group_name_H-M   'P 1'
#
loop_
_entity.id
_entity.type
_entity.pdbx_description
1 polymer ?
#
loop_
_entity_poly.entity_id
_entity_poly.type
_entity_poly.pdbx_seq_one_letter_code
_entity_poly.pdbx_strand_id
1 'polypeptide(L)'
;MCYLNYPWDSYLIDSPDPTLQPFPRLAWAVPVEVTTVGANLEAYSNIDQQITTLRLSHRFGSVALSTIPQEILEMIVDEAQRIERQQTLPFWKKTFACFQGLCTAVQHLEEEEEYVDEVWSELFTDQWDEEDNLNRDDYDTDERADMIEDFLNDSHDDMVWELHQEFRSNWLDLVCLCKKNRKVPEPHRSFSALNEILRSRFGLEIVILHEIMSSTMNDFLPRPNFRDDFSHYTSAFLTLASGTFSTYGVDQPKFRSSERIFAPERNHLAFRQAIDPSKLALSDGQRQRFARGMAALGLSPHYHLTELEKLISSPSNDELLWEICRTQLPGWPKVTSTSCDEKQKKIKQYLENMNKELSKQSWPQLQLLAASDAVSPSA
;
A
#
# COMPACT_ATOMS: atom_id res chain seq x y z
N MET A 1 10.62 -3.51 9.88
CA MET A 1 9.81 -3.45 11.12
C MET A 1 8.36 -3.21 10.73
N CYS A 2 7.39 -3.81 11.41
CA CYS A 2 5.98 -3.67 11.06
C CYS A 2 5.16 -3.32 12.31
N TYR A 3 4.21 -2.40 12.15
CA TYR A 3 3.29 -1.92 13.17
C TYR A 3 1.86 -2.18 12.71
N LEU A 4 1.07 -2.85 13.55
CA LEU A 4 -0.38 -3.03 13.35
C LEU A 4 -1.09 -2.10 14.34
N ASN A 5 -1.77 -1.06 13.86
CA ASN A 5 -2.48 -0.11 14.72
C ASN A 5 -3.98 -0.39 14.84
N TYR A 6 -4.36 -1.68 14.83
CA TYR A 6 -5.75 -2.09 15.02
C TYR A 6 -5.86 -3.54 15.54
N PRO A 7 -6.95 -3.88 16.25
CA PRO A 7 -7.23 -5.25 16.65
C PRO A 7 -7.59 -6.09 15.43
N TRP A 8 -6.79 -7.12 15.17
CA TRP A 8 -6.93 -8.03 14.02
C TRP A 8 -8.25 -8.82 14.04
N ASP A 9 -8.84 -9.06 15.22
CA ASP A 9 -10.04 -9.89 15.42
C ASP A 9 -11.20 -9.08 16.03
N SER A 10 -11.68 -8.04 15.35
CA SER A 10 -12.84 -7.25 15.83
C SER A 10 -14.15 -8.05 15.93
N TYR A 11 -14.19 -9.28 15.40
CA TYR A 11 -15.33 -10.21 15.53
C TYR A 11 -15.25 -11.11 16.77
N LEU A 12 -14.12 -11.15 17.48
CA LEU A 12 -13.97 -11.84 18.77
C LEU A 12 -13.83 -10.80 19.89
N ILE A 13 -14.95 -10.19 20.26
CA ILE A 13 -15.07 -9.10 21.25
C ILE A 13 -14.62 -9.51 22.68
N ASP A 14 -14.31 -10.78 22.95
CA ASP A 14 -14.11 -11.28 24.31
C ASP A 14 -12.65 -11.45 24.78
N SER A 15 -11.64 -10.87 24.12
CA SER A 15 -10.33 -10.73 24.77
C SER A 15 -9.48 -9.60 24.18
N PRO A 16 -9.45 -8.40 24.80
CA PRO A 16 -8.42 -7.42 24.52
C PRO A 16 -7.17 -7.88 25.28
N ASP A 17 -6.46 -8.88 24.76
CA ASP A 17 -5.07 -9.02 25.18
C ASP A 17 -4.38 -7.76 24.66
N PRO A 18 -3.89 -6.85 25.54
CA PRO A 18 -3.44 -5.52 25.14
C PRO A 18 -2.37 -5.67 24.08
N THR A 19 -2.71 -5.33 22.84
CA THR A 19 -1.82 -5.44 21.70
C THR A 19 -0.58 -4.63 22.03
N LEU A 20 0.54 -5.33 22.15
CA LEU A 20 1.81 -4.75 22.53
C LEU A 20 2.21 -3.73 21.47
N GLN A 21 2.15 -2.44 21.80
CA GLN A 21 2.48 -1.39 20.85
C GLN A 21 4.01 -1.23 20.74
N PRO A 22 4.58 -1.24 19.53
CA PRO A 22 6.02 -1.06 19.39
C PRO A 22 6.39 0.42 19.61
N PHE A 23 7.58 0.66 20.17
CA PHE A 23 8.03 2.01 20.51
C PHE A 23 8.10 2.95 19.30
N PRO A 24 7.88 4.25 19.53
CA PRO A 24 8.29 5.30 18.62
C PRO A 24 9.76 5.14 18.23
N ARG A 25 10.04 5.24 16.93
CA ARG A 25 11.38 5.11 16.36
C ARG A 25 11.80 6.44 15.74
N LEU A 26 12.91 6.98 16.23
CA LEU A 26 13.62 8.06 15.56
C LEU A 26 14.54 7.47 14.48
N ALA A 27 14.32 7.80 13.21
CA ALA A 27 15.11 7.29 12.09
C ALA A 27 15.24 8.31 10.96
N TRP A 28 16.36 8.24 10.25
CA TRP A 28 16.46 8.85 8.92
C TRP A 28 15.61 8.03 7.96
N ALA A 29 14.59 8.66 7.38
CA ALA A 29 13.55 8.00 6.64
C ALA A 29 13.22 8.71 5.31
N VAL A 30 12.76 7.93 4.35
CA VAL A 30 12.12 8.41 3.11
C VAL A 30 10.75 7.73 3.00
N PRO A 31 9.64 8.48 2.94
CA PRO A 31 8.34 7.89 2.72
C PRO A 31 8.27 7.36 1.28
N VAL A 32 7.75 6.15 1.11
CA VAL A 32 7.71 5.45 -0.18
C VAL A 32 6.35 4.75 -0.35
N GLU A 33 5.97 4.53 -1.60
CA GLU A 33 4.75 3.78 -1.94
C GLU A 33 5.00 2.28 -1.76
N VAL A 34 4.24 1.63 -0.87
CA VAL A 34 4.48 0.22 -0.49
C VAL A 34 4.33 -0.75 -1.66
N THR A 35 3.36 -0.51 -2.56
CA THR A 35 3.12 -1.33 -3.75
C THR A 35 4.30 -1.26 -4.72
N THR A 36 4.77 -0.05 -5.03
CA THR A 36 5.93 0.18 -5.89
C THR A 36 7.20 -0.43 -5.29
N VAL A 37 7.44 -0.30 -3.98
CA VAL A 37 8.61 -0.91 -3.34
C VAL A 37 8.54 -2.43 -3.40
N GLY A 38 7.39 -3.02 -3.06
CA GLY A 38 7.18 -4.47 -3.10
C GLY A 38 7.38 -5.02 -4.51
N ALA A 39 6.68 -4.45 -5.49
CA ALA A 39 6.77 -4.83 -6.89
C ALA A 39 8.19 -4.71 -7.46
N ASN A 40 8.90 -3.61 -7.13
CA ASN A 40 10.23 -3.37 -7.67
C ASN A 40 11.30 -4.23 -7.00
N LEU A 41 11.13 -4.58 -5.71
CA LEU A 41 12.00 -5.55 -5.03
C LEU A 41 11.75 -6.98 -5.54
N GLU A 42 10.49 -7.35 -5.78
CA GLU A 42 10.16 -8.64 -6.39
C GLU A 42 10.77 -8.74 -7.79
N ALA A 43 10.54 -7.73 -8.65
CA ALA A 43 11.15 -7.65 -9.97
C ALA A 43 12.67 -7.74 -9.90
N TYR A 44 13.31 -7.02 -8.96
CA TYR A 44 14.74 -7.13 -8.73
C TYR A 44 15.16 -8.56 -8.38
N SER A 45 14.42 -9.23 -7.48
CA SER A 45 14.70 -10.60 -7.06
C SER A 45 14.57 -11.61 -8.20
N ASN A 46 13.56 -11.47 -9.07
CA ASN A 46 13.27 -12.38 -10.17
C ASN A 46 14.41 -12.46 -11.19
N ILE A 47 15.12 -11.35 -11.41
CA ILE A 47 16.20 -11.26 -12.41
C ILE A 47 17.60 -11.03 -11.83
N ASP A 48 17.77 -11.05 -10.50
CA ASP A 48 19.06 -10.81 -9.83
C ASP A 48 20.14 -11.80 -10.31
N GLN A 49 19.77 -13.07 -10.50
CA GLN A 49 20.70 -14.11 -10.96
C GLN A 49 21.13 -13.89 -12.42
N GLN A 50 20.19 -13.51 -13.29
CA GLN A 50 20.40 -13.24 -14.71
C GLN A 50 21.29 -12.01 -14.88
N ILE A 51 20.99 -10.92 -14.16
CA ILE A 51 21.81 -9.70 -14.14
C ILE A 51 23.21 -10.00 -13.60
N THR A 52 23.33 -10.79 -12.53
CA THR A 52 24.62 -11.17 -11.96
C THR A 52 25.43 -11.98 -12.97
N THR A 53 24.82 -12.95 -13.64
CA THR A 53 25.45 -13.76 -14.67
C THR A 53 25.91 -12.91 -15.85
N LEU A 54 25.09 -11.96 -16.29
CA LEU A 54 25.43 -11.02 -17.35
C LEU A 54 26.64 -10.16 -16.96
N ARG A 55 26.65 -9.58 -15.75
CA ARG A 55 27.76 -8.78 -15.23
C ARG A 55 29.06 -9.59 -15.09
N LEU A 56 28.97 -10.83 -14.62
CA LEU A 56 30.14 -11.72 -14.53
C LEU A 56 30.67 -12.11 -15.91
N SER A 57 29.78 -12.39 -16.86
CA SER A 57 30.14 -12.72 -18.24
C SER A 57 30.75 -11.52 -18.96
N HIS A 58 30.27 -10.31 -18.69
CA HIS A 58 30.87 -9.07 -19.19
C HIS A 58 32.26 -8.85 -18.59
N ARG A 59 32.41 -9.00 -17.27
CA ARG A 59 33.68 -8.74 -16.58
C ARG A 59 34.78 -9.77 -16.84
N PHE A 60 34.40 -11.04 -16.99
CA PHE A 60 35.34 -12.18 -17.04
C PHE A 60 35.22 -13.03 -18.31
N GLY A 61 34.26 -12.76 -19.20
CA GLY A 61 34.03 -13.53 -20.42
C GLY A 61 35.04 -13.25 -21.53
N SER A 62 35.15 -14.19 -22.47
CA SER A 62 36.32 -14.26 -23.35
C SER A 62 36.23 -13.47 -24.66
N VAL A 63 35.07 -13.02 -25.19
CA VAL A 63 35.09 -12.24 -26.45
C VAL A 63 33.91 -11.27 -26.67
N ALA A 64 32.67 -11.77 -26.83
CA ALA A 64 31.58 -10.93 -27.37
C ALA A 64 30.89 -10.05 -26.31
N LEU A 65 30.60 -10.60 -25.13
CA LEU A 65 29.94 -9.85 -24.07
C LEU A 65 30.88 -8.91 -23.31
N SER A 66 32.17 -9.24 -23.23
CA SER A 66 33.18 -8.44 -22.51
C SER A 66 33.66 -7.20 -23.27
N THR A 67 33.32 -7.08 -24.55
CA THR A 67 33.65 -5.92 -25.38
C THR A 67 32.53 -4.87 -25.43
N ILE A 68 31.37 -5.17 -24.86
CA ILE A 68 30.24 -4.23 -24.78
C ILE A 68 30.61 -3.08 -23.84
N PRO A 69 30.38 -1.80 -24.21
CA PRO A 69 30.60 -0.68 -23.30
C PRO A 69 29.74 -0.80 -22.03
N GLN A 70 30.27 -0.35 -20.89
CA GLN A 70 29.59 -0.45 -19.60
C GLN A 70 28.21 0.23 -19.62
N GLU A 71 28.09 1.33 -20.37
CA GLU A 71 26.86 2.09 -20.53
C GLU A 71 25.77 1.28 -21.24
N ILE A 72 26.14 0.49 -22.25
CA ILE A 72 25.20 -0.39 -22.95
C ILE A 72 24.75 -1.53 -22.04
N LEU A 73 25.67 -2.10 -21.27
CA LEU A 73 25.33 -3.12 -20.28
C LEU A 73 24.33 -2.58 -19.24
N GLU A 74 24.56 -1.37 -18.74
CA GLU A 74 23.66 -0.71 -17.78
C GLU A 74 22.27 -0.46 -18.38
N MET A 75 22.19 0.02 -19.63
CA MET A 75 20.90 0.15 -20.32
C MET A 75 20.14 -1.17 -20.48
N ILE A 76 20.85 -2.27 -20.78
CA ILE A 76 20.22 -3.61 -20.86
C ILE A 76 19.66 -4.03 -19.50
N VAL A 77 20.43 -3.80 -18.43
CA VAL A 77 19.99 -4.12 -17.06
C VAL A 77 18.79 -3.28 -16.66
N ASP A 78 18.82 -1.97 -16.94
CA ASP A 78 17.72 -1.05 -16.63
C ASP A 78 16.45 -1.43 -17.38
N GLU A 79 16.57 -1.80 -18.66
CA GLU A 79 15.43 -2.23 -19.47
C GLU A 79 14.85 -3.57 -18.99
N ALA A 80 15.70 -4.55 -18.66
CA ALA A 80 15.25 -5.81 -18.09
C ALA A 80 14.49 -5.60 -16.77
N GLN A 81 15.02 -4.74 -15.89
CA GLN A 81 14.33 -4.36 -14.65
C GLN A 81 13.02 -3.64 -14.94
N ARG A 82 12.98 -2.74 -15.93
CA ARG A 82 11.76 -2.01 -16.30
C ARG A 82 10.64 -2.96 -16.73
N ILE A 83 10.96 -3.96 -17.55
CA ILE A 83 9.99 -4.96 -18.04
C ILE A 83 9.42 -5.78 -16.87
N GLU A 84 10.29 -6.30 -16.00
CA GLU A 84 9.85 -7.08 -14.83
C GLU A 84 8.97 -6.25 -13.88
N ARG A 85 9.34 -4.99 -13.62
CA ARG A 85 8.54 -4.08 -12.78
C ARG A 85 7.13 -3.86 -13.35
N GLN A 86 7.00 -3.80 -14.68
CA GLN A 86 5.69 -3.65 -15.32
C GLN A 86 4.81 -4.90 -15.17
N GLN A 87 5.42 -6.08 -15.02
CA GLN A 87 4.70 -7.34 -14.83
C GLN A 87 4.30 -7.56 -13.37
N THR A 88 5.13 -7.16 -12.41
CA THR A 88 4.84 -7.37 -10.98
C THR A 88 3.89 -6.30 -10.41
N LEU A 89 3.98 -5.04 -10.86
CA LEU A 89 3.22 -3.93 -10.28
C LEU A 89 1.68 -4.09 -10.28
N PRO A 90 1.03 -4.62 -11.34
CA PRO A 90 -0.42 -4.80 -11.36
C PRO A 90 -0.93 -5.66 -10.20
N PHE A 91 -0.25 -6.78 -9.91
CA PHE A 91 -0.60 -7.66 -8.79
C PHE A 91 -0.55 -6.90 -7.45
N TRP A 92 0.56 -6.20 -7.17
CA TRP A 92 0.71 -5.43 -5.93
C TRP A 92 -0.36 -4.35 -5.77
N LYS A 93 -0.72 -3.68 -6.87
CA LYS A 93 -1.78 -2.66 -6.87
C LYS A 93 -3.17 -3.26 -6.65
N LYS A 94 -3.51 -4.37 -7.31
CA LYS A 94 -4.79 -5.08 -7.14
C LYS A 94 -4.96 -5.50 -5.67
N THR A 95 -3.97 -6.19 -5.10
CA THR A 95 -4.03 -6.65 -3.71
C THR A 95 -4.10 -5.50 -2.70
N PHE A 96 -3.39 -4.39 -2.96
CA PHE A 96 -3.49 -3.20 -2.11
C PHE A 96 -4.85 -2.51 -2.21
N ALA A 97 -5.42 -2.40 -3.42
CA ALA A 97 -6.76 -1.82 -3.61
C ALA A 97 -7.82 -2.61 -2.83
N CYS A 98 -7.75 -3.96 -2.84
CA CYS A 98 -8.60 -4.80 -2.01
C CYS A 98 -8.42 -4.49 -0.52
N PHE A 99 -7.17 -4.42 -0.04
CA PHE A 99 -6.89 -4.06 1.36
C PHE A 99 -7.45 -2.69 1.75
N GLN A 100 -7.46 -1.72 0.84
CA GLN A 100 -8.01 -0.39 1.08
C GLN A 100 -9.55 -0.33 1.02
N GLY A 101 -10.22 -1.40 0.56
CA GLY A 101 -11.66 -1.37 0.27
C GLY A 101 -12.00 -0.53 -0.97
N LEU A 102 -11.07 -0.42 -1.91
CA LEU A 102 -11.22 0.33 -3.18
C LEU A 102 -11.44 -0.59 -4.39
N CYS A 103 -11.56 -1.90 -4.16
CA CYS A 103 -11.89 -2.89 -5.18
C CYS A 103 -13.38 -2.89 -5.51
N THR A 104 -13.74 -3.39 -6.69
CA THR A 104 -15.12 -3.67 -7.07
C THR A 104 -15.45 -5.16 -6.89
N ALA A 105 -16.73 -5.51 -6.81
CA ALA A 105 -17.16 -6.91 -6.68
C ALA A 105 -16.62 -7.75 -7.85
N VAL A 106 -16.70 -7.22 -9.07
CA VAL A 106 -16.24 -7.88 -10.30
C VAL A 106 -14.73 -8.19 -10.26
N GLN A 107 -13.91 -7.32 -9.66
CA GLN A 107 -12.45 -7.54 -9.56
C GLN A 107 -12.08 -8.77 -8.71
N HIS A 108 -12.98 -9.23 -7.84
CA HIS A 108 -12.80 -10.46 -7.07
C HIS A 108 -13.20 -11.71 -7.84
N LEU A 109 -14.05 -11.57 -8.85
CA LEU A 109 -14.61 -12.69 -9.59
C LEU A 109 -13.85 -13.04 -10.88
N GLU A 110 -12.87 -12.21 -11.28
CA GLU A 110 -11.97 -12.50 -12.41
C GLU A 110 -11.26 -13.86 -12.29
N GLU A 111 -11.13 -14.40 -11.08
CA GLU A 111 -10.47 -15.68 -10.79
C GLU A 111 -11.47 -16.85 -10.68
N GLU A 112 -12.78 -16.57 -10.68
CA GLU A 112 -13.89 -17.52 -10.47
C GLU A 112 -14.90 -17.46 -11.63
N GLU A 113 -14.44 -17.74 -12.85
CA GLU A 113 -15.26 -17.67 -14.09
C GLU A 113 -16.59 -18.44 -13.99
N GLU A 114 -16.59 -19.60 -13.31
CA GLU A 114 -17.78 -20.45 -13.13
C GLU A 114 -18.86 -19.72 -12.32
N TYR A 115 -18.48 -19.00 -11.26
CA TYR A 115 -19.41 -18.24 -10.45
C TYR A 115 -19.91 -16.97 -11.16
N VAL A 116 -19.06 -16.32 -11.97
CA VAL A 116 -19.50 -15.18 -12.82
C VAL A 116 -20.60 -15.62 -13.80
N ASP A 117 -20.49 -16.83 -14.35
CA ASP A 117 -21.52 -17.41 -15.22
C ASP A 117 -22.79 -17.79 -14.46
N GLU A 118 -22.67 -18.22 -13.20
CA GLU A 118 -23.80 -18.49 -12.30
C GLU A 118 -24.56 -17.20 -11.98
N VAL A 119 -23.90 -16.17 -11.45
CA VAL A 119 -24.50 -14.85 -11.16
C VAL A 119 -25.12 -14.23 -12.41
N TRP A 120 -24.42 -14.32 -13.54
CA TRP A 120 -24.96 -13.85 -14.82
C TRP A 120 -26.22 -14.61 -15.23
N SER A 121 -26.33 -15.90 -14.90
CA SER A 121 -27.54 -16.68 -15.17
C SER A 121 -28.66 -16.32 -14.20
N GLU A 122 -28.34 -16.08 -12.92
CA GLU A 122 -29.30 -15.69 -11.88
C GLU A 122 -30.04 -14.40 -12.21
N LEU A 123 -29.30 -13.41 -12.73
CA LEU A 123 -29.80 -12.13 -13.22
C LEU A 123 -30.99 -12.24 -14.19
N PHE A 124 -31.08 -13.33 -14.96
CA PHE A 124 -32.18 -13.59 -15.90
C PHE A 124 -33.18 -14.64 -15.41
N THR A 125 -32.94 -15.28 -14.26
CA THR A 125 -33.88 -16.27 -13.68
C THR A 125 -34.84 -15.67 -12.67
N ASP A 126 -34.46 -14.59 -12.00
CA ASP A 126 -35.34 -13.86 -11.11
C ASP A 126 -36.22 -12.88 -11.89
N GLN A 127 -37.48 -12.78 -11.50
CA GLN A 127 -38.59 -12.09 -12.19
C GLN A 127 -38.43 -10.56 -12.23
N TRP A 128 -37.38 -10.05 -12.87
CA TRP A 128 -37.27 -8.64 -13.22
C TRP A 128 -38.17 -8.39 -14.43
N ASP A 129 -39.44 -8.13 -14.11
CA ASP A 129 -40.54 -7.63 -14.97
C ASP A 129 -40.63 -8.24 -16.38
N GLU A 130 -41.72 -8.99 -16.64
CA GLU A 130 -42.16 -9.44 -17.97
C GLU A 130 -42.31 -8.29 -19.02
N GLU A 131 -42.05 -7.04 -18.64
CA GLU A 131 -42.10 -5.85 -19.48
C GLU A 131 -40.80 -5.59 -20.28
N ASP A 132 -39.63 -6.02 -19.79
CA ASP A 132 -38.35 -5.89 -20.48
C ASP A 132 -37.82 -7.29 -20.86
N ASN A 133 -38.07 -7.73 -22.10
CA ASN A 133 -37.50 -8.97 -22.66
C ASN A 133 -35.97 -8.85 -22.82
N LEU A 134 -35.23 -8.82 -21.72
CA LEU A 134 -33.77 -8.78 -21.73
C LEU A 134 -33.26 -10.16 -22.15
N ASN A 135 -32.56 -10.23 -23.27
CA ASN A 135 -31.92 -11.45 -23.74
C ASN A 135 -30.44 -11.47 -23.31
N ARG A 136 -29.99 -12.60 -22.75
CA ARG A 136 -28.63 -12.82 -22.25
C ARG A 136 -27.55 -12.48 -23.28
N ASP A 137 -27.82 -12.76 -24.55
CA ASP A 137 -26.85 -12.64 -25.64
C ASP A 137 -26.77 -11.23 -26.24
N ASP A 138 -27.59 -10.29 -25.76
CA ASP A 138 -27.67 -8.93 -26.32
C ASP A 138 -26.61 -7.98 -25.73
N TYR A 139 -25.91 -8.40 -24.68
CA TYR A 139 -24.95 -7.59 -23.93
C TYR A 139 -23.51 -7.89 -24.31
N ASP A 140 -22.69 -6.84 -24.43
CA ASP A 140 -21.25 -7.02 -24.56
C ASP A 140 -20.56 -7.35 -23.22
N THR A 141 -19.24 -7.53 -23.25
CA THR A 141 -18.48 -7.92 -22.06
C THR A 141 -18.43 -6.83 -20.99
N ASP A 142 -18.44 -5.56 -21.40
CA ASP A 142 -18.39 -4.43 -20.48
C ASP A 142 -19.77 -4.22 -19.85
N GLU A 143 -20.83 -4.26 -20.67
CA GLU A 143 -22.22 -4.21 -20.19
C GLU A 143 -22.56 -5.37 -19.24
N ARG A 144 -22.06 -6.58 -19.54
CA ARG A 144 -22.17 -7.74 -18.66
C ARG A 144 -21.51 -7.47 -17.30
N ALA A 145 -20.31 -6.90 -17.29
CA ALA A 145 -19.59 -6.62 -16.06
C ALA A 145 -20.33 -5.57 -15.20
N ASP A 146 -20.84 -4.50 -15.83
CA ASP A 146 -21.61 -3.46 -15.16
C ASP A 146 -22.89 -4.02 -14.52
N MET A 147 -23.64 -4.86 -15.24
CA MET A 147 -24.86 -5.49 -14.71
C MET A 147 -24.59 -6.45 -13.56
N ILE A 148 -23.53 -7.25 -13.65
CA ILE A 148 -23.10 -8.14 -12.56
C ILE A 148 -22.68 -7.32 -11.34
N GLU A 149 -21.96 -6.21 -11.54
CA GLU A 149 -21.57 -5.32 -10.46
C GLU A 149 -22.79 -4.74 -9.73
N ASP A 150 -23.77 -4.23 -10.49
CA ASP A 150 -25.02 -3.69 -9.92
C ASP A 150 -25.79 -4.76 -9.15
N PHE A 151 -25.92 -5.97 -9.72
CA PHE A 151 -26.59 -7.09 -9.06
C PHE A 151 -25.93 -7.48 -7.74
N LEU A 152 -24.60 -7.65 -7.74
CA LEU A 152 -23.84 -8.06 -6.55
C LEU A 152 -23.86 -6.98 -5.45
N ASN A 153 -23.87 -5.71 -5.86
CA ASN A 153 -24.00 -4.59 -4.92
C ASN A 153 -25.37 -4.60 -4.22
N ASP A 154 -26.44 -4.99 -4.92
CA ASP A 154 -27.81 -5.02 -4.39
C ASP A 154 -28.15 -6.33 -3.65
N SER A 155 -27.64 -7.47 -4.13
CA SER A 155 -27.93 -8.82 -3.60
C SER A 155 -27.24 -9.09 -2.26
N HIS A 156 -26.20 -8.32 -1.93
CA HIS A 156 -25.42 -8.45 -0.73
C HIS A 156 -24.79 -9.84 -0.56
N ASP A 157 -24.16 -10.32 -1.63
CA ASP A 157 -23.60 -11.66 -1.70
C ASP A 157 -22.47 -11.90 -0.66
N ASP A 158 -22.68 -12.90 0.21
CA ASP A 158 -21.73 -13.27 1.26
C ASP A 158 -20.42 -13.86 0.70
N MET A 159 -20.45 -14.49 -0.47
CA MET A 159 -19.27 -15.10 -1.09
C MET A 159 -18.31 -14.02 -1.63
N VAL A 160 -18.82 -12.99 -2.30
CA VAL A 160 -18.00 -11.83 -2.73
C VAL A 160 -17.35 -11.16 -1.52
N TRP A 161 -18.08 -11.07 -0.40
CA TRP A 161 -17.54 -10.54 0.85
C TRP A 161 -16.46 -11.43 1.47
N GLU A 162 -16.65 -12.75 1.49
CA GLU A 162 -15.65 -13.71 1.96
C GLU A 162 -14.35 -13.62 1.13
N LEU A 163 -14.47 -13.58 -0.21
CA LEU A 163 -13.33 -13.36 -1.10
C LEU A 163 -12.63 -12.04 -0.79
N HIS A 164 -13.38 -10.95 -0.62
CA HIS A 164 -12.83 -9.66 -0.25
C HIS A 164 -11.99 -9.73 1.04
N GLN A 165 -12.50 -10.40 2.08
CA GLN A 165 -11.80 -10.57 3.35
C GLN A 165 -10.56 -11.47 3.22
N GLU A 166 -10.60 -12.48 2.34
CA GLU A 166 -9.43 -13.30 2.01
C GLU A 166 -8.35 -12.47 1.32
N PHE A 167 -8.67 -11.72 0.26
CA PHE A 167 -7.71 -10.86 -0.43
C PHE A 167 -7.10 -9.80 0.49
N ARG A 168 -7.92 -9.22 1.38
CA ARG A 168 -7.45 -8.28 2.41
C ARG A 168 -6.47 -8.95 3.39
N SER A 169 -6.75 -10.19 3.79
CA SER A 169 -5.83 -10.99 4.62
C SER A 169 -4.54 -11.33 3.87
N ASN A 170 -4.63 -11.62 2.57
CA ASN A 170 -3.49 -11.90 1.71
C ASN A 170 -2.54 -10.71 1.59
N TRP A 171 -3.03 -9.47 1.55
CA TRP A 171 -2.18 -8.27 1.60
C TRP A 171 -1.30 -8.25 2.85
N LEU A 172 -1.88 -8.57 4.00
CA LEU A 172 -1.18 -8.55 5.27
C LEU A 172 -0.19 -9.72 5.35
N ASP A 173 -0.50 -10.86 4.78
CA ASP A 173 0.44 -11.98 4.65
C ASP A 173 1.60 -11.67 3.72
N LEU A 174 1.32 -10.90 2.66
CA LEU A 174 2.32 -10.42 1.72
C LEU A 174 3.25 -9.40 2.38
N VAL A 175 2.72 -8.42 3.13
CA VAL A 175 3.43 -7.19 3.52
C VAL A 175 3.89 -7.17 4.98
N CYS A 176 3.18 -7.85 5.90
CA CYS A 176 3.45 -7.75 7.33
C CYS A 176 4.74 -8.48 7.74
N LEU A 177 5.63 -7.76 8.43
CA LEU A 177 6.89 -8.32 8.93
C LEU A 177 6.76 -8.99 10.32
N CYS A 178 5.57 -8.97 10.94
CA CYS A 178 5.36 -9.48 12.30
C CYS A 178 5.29 -11.02 12.38
N LYS A 179 4.89 -11.70 11.30
CA LYS A 179 4.62 -13.14 11.31
C LYS A 179 5.62 -13.88 10.42
N LYS A 180 6.71 -14.38 11.01
CA LYS A 180 7.78 -15.10 10.30
C LYS A 180 7.38 -16.48 9.72
N ASN A 181 6.24 -17.05 10.14
CA ASN A 181 5.89 -18.45 9.90
C ASN A 181 4.50 -18.67 9.27
N ARG A 182 3.87 -17.67 8.64
CA ARG A 182 2.64 -17.93 7.88
C ARG A 182 2.98 -18.71 6.60
N LYS A 183 2.10 -19.63 6.20
CA LYS A 183 2.15 -20.28 4.89
C LYS A 183 1.82 -19.23 3.84
N VAL A 184 2.83 -18.46 3.42
CA VAL A 184 2.67 -17.60 2.24
C VAL A 184 2.65 -18.52 1.03
N PRO A 185 1.62 -18.44 0.16
CA PRO A 185 1.53 -19.30 -1.03
C PRO A 185 2.78 -19.20 -1.90
N GLU A 186 3.44 -18.04 -1.90
CA GLU A 186 4.70 -17.80 -2.60
C GLU A 186 5.72 -17.10 -1.69
N PRO A 187 6.60 -17.85 -1.00
CA PRO A 187 7.51 -17.27 0.00
C PRO A 187 8.48 -16.24 -0.59
N HIS A 188 8.77 -16.31 -1.89
CA HIS A 188 9.63 -15.37 -2.61
C HIS A 188 9.01 -13.98 -2.78
N ARG A 189 7.67 -13.86 -2.75
CA ARG A 189 6.96 -12.58 -2.81
C ARG A 189 6.78 -11.92 -1.45
N SER A 190 6.98 -12.66 -0.36
CA SER A 190 6.81 -12.13 0.99
C SER A 190 7.74 -10.95 1.27
N PHE A 191 7.20 -9.87 1.83
CA PHE A 191 8.00 -8.68 2.15
C PHE A 191 9.07 -8.96 3.20
N SER A 192 8.91 -10.02 4.00
CA SER A 192 9.98 -10.48 4.88
C SER A 192 11.23 -10.88 4.07
N ALA A 193 11.07 -11.64 2.98
CA ALA A 193 12.17 -12.00 2.09
C ALA A 193 12.70 -10.75 1.35
N LEU A 194 11.82 -9.92 0.82
CA LEU A 194 12.20 -8.69 0.10
C LEU A 194 12.95 -7.69 0.99
N ASN A 195 12.58 -7.57 2.27
CA ASN A 195 13.28 -6.72 3.23
C ASN A 195 14.69 -7.24 3.56
N GLU A 196 14.94 -8.55 3.49
CA GLU A 196 16.30 -9.09 3.60
C GLU A 196 17.16 -8.78 2.37
N ILE A 197 16.57 -8.73 1.17
CA ILE A 197 17.23 -8.21 -0.03
C ILE A 197 17.58 -6.74 0.17
N LEU A 198 16.63 -5.93 0.65
CA LEU A 198 16.83 -4.50 0.93
C LEU A 198 18.01 -4.27 1.89
N ARG A 199 18.10 -5.07 2.96
CA ARG A 199 19.18 -5.03 3.95
C ARG A 199 20.51 -5.45 3.37
N SER A 200 20.57 -6.63 2.73
CA SER A 200 21.81 -7.23 2.26
C SER A 200 22.42 -6.50 1.06
N ARG A 201 21.59 -6.04 0.11
CA ARG A 201 22.05 -5.40 -1.13
C ARG A 201 22.22 -3.89 -1.01
N PHE A 202 21.32 -3.21 -0.29
CA PHE A 202 21.30 -1.74 -0.25
C PHE A 202 21.74 -1.17 1.10
N GLY A 203 21.76 -1.97 2.17
CA GLY A 203 22.01 -1.48 3.52
C GLY A 203 20.87 -0.61 4.03
N LEU A 204 19.65 -0.84 3.52
CA LEU A 204 18.41 -0.16 3.88
C LEU A 204 17.45 -1.16 4.51
N GLU A 205 16.44 -0.69 5.22
CA GLU A 205 15.33 -1.53 5.68
C GLU A 205 14.02 -0.77 5.58
N ILE A 206 12.91 -1.50 5.50
CA ILE A 206 11.59 -0.90 5.47
C ILE A 206 10.95 -0.88 6.86
N VAL A 207 10.27 0.23 7.14
CA VAL A 207 9.31 0.36 8.23
C VAL A 207 7.92 0.43 7.62
N ILE A 208 7.04 -0.47 8.04
CA ILE A 208 5.67 -0.61 7.55
C ILE A 208 4.72 -0.28 8.70
N LEU A 209 3.73 0.57 8.43
CA LEU A 209 2.68 0.98 9.36
C LEU A 209 1.34 0.64 8.71
N HIS A 210 0.59 -0.30 9.30
CA HIS A 210 -0.79 -0.58 8.88
C HIS A 210 -1.76 0.22 9.75
N GLU A 211 -2.59 1.02 9.09
CA GLU A 211 -3.45 2.04 9.68
C GLU A 211 -4.91 1.75 9.31
N ILE A 212 -5.84 2.01 10.23
CA ILE A 212 -7.26 2.16 9.88
C ILE A 212 -7.50 3.63 9.60
N MET A 213 -8.10 3.93 8.46
CA MET A 213 -8.49 5.29 8.12
C MET A 213 -9.65 5.74 8.99
N SER A 214 -9.62 7.01 9.41
CA SER A 214 -10.72 7.62 10.16
C SER A 214 -12.02 7.64 9.35
N SER A 215 -13.15 7.82 10.03
CA SER A 215 -14.44 8.06 9.36
C SER A 215 -14.38 9.27 8.42
N THR A 216 -13.64 10.33 8.81
CA THR A 216 -13.42 11.52 7.98
C THR A 216 -12.72 11.17 6.67
N MET A 217 -11.68 10.33 6.71
CA MET A 217 -11.00 9.84 5.53
C MET A 217 -11.91 8.94 4.70
N ASN A 218 -12.64 8.01 5.32
CA ASN A 218 -13.57 7.13 4.61
C ASN A 218 -14.67 7.94 3.90
N ASP A 219 -15.11 9.07 4.48
CA ASP A 219 -16.05 9.99 3.84
C ASP A 219 -15.40 10.86 2.77
N PHE A 220 -14.11 11.17 2.92
CA PHE A 220 -13.37 11.89 1.91
C PHE A 220 -13.05 11.04 0.67
N LEU A 221 -12.92 9.72 0.77
CA LEU A 221 -12.59 8.88 -0.38
C LEU A 221 -13.78 8.68 -1.34
N PRO A 222 -13.52 8.41 -2.63
CA PRO A 222 -14.53 7.93 -3.56
C PRO A 222 -14.85 6.50 -3.11
N ARG A 223 -16.06 6.26 -2.58
CA ARG A 223 -16.44 4.91 -2.16
C ARG A 223 -17.22 4.26 -3.30
N PRO A 224 -16.75 3.15 -3.87
CA PRO A 224 -17.61 2.18 -4.53
C PRO A 224 -17.98 1.11 -3.49
N ASN A 225 -19.17 1.26 -2.92
CA ASN A 225 -20.09 0.18 -2.53
C ASN A 225 -19.71 -0.97 -1.57
N PHE A 226 -18.48 -1.16 -1.07
CA PHE A 226 -18.25 -2.24 -0.09
C PHE A 226 -18.75 -1.87 1.32
N ARG A 227 -19.49 -2.81 1.93
CA ARG A 227 -20.06 -2.81 3.29
C ARG A 227 -19.06 -2.55 4.44
N ASP A 228 -17.78 -2.31 4.14
CA ASP A 228 -16.76 -2.13 5.15
C ASP A 228 -16.91 -0.75 5.82
N ASP A 229 -17.13 -0.76 7.13
CA ASP A 229 -17.15 0.46 7.95
C ASP A 229 -15.76 1.13 8.03
N PHE A 230 -14.70 0.44 7.57
CA PHE A 230 -13.31 0.82 7.75
C PHE A 230 -12.45 0.60 6.49
N SER A 231 -11.91 1.67 5.91
CA SER A 231 -10.81 1.56 4.95
C SER A 231 -9.47 1.41 5.67
N HIS A 232 -8.56 0.63 5.09
CA HIS A 232 -7.22 0.41 5.65
C HIS A 232 -6.16 1.05 4.77
N TYR A 233 -5.03 1.40 5.37
CA TYR A 233 -3.89 1.94 4.64
C TYR A 233 -2.60 1.31 5.12
N THR A 234 -1.62 1.21 4.22
CA THR A 234 -0.27 0.75 4.57
C THR A 234 0.74 1.83 4.19
N SER A 235 1.24 2.54 5.20
CA SER A 235 2.32 3.51 5.05
C SER A 235 3.67 2.79 5.13
N ALA A 236 4.61 3.22 4.28
CA ALA A 236 5.94 2.62 4.21
C ALA A 236 7.05 3.66 4.18
N PHE A 237 8.15 3.37 4.88
CA PHE A 237 9.30 4.24 5.00
C PHE A 237 10.59 3.44 4.80
N LEU A 238 11.44 3.88 3.89
CA LEU A 238 12.80 3.39 3.80
C LEU A 238 13.65 4.05 4.87
N THR A 239 14.40 3.24 5.61
CA THR A 239 15.32 3.70 6.65
C THR A 239 16.68 3.05 6.46
N LEU A 240 17.71 3.57 7.13
CA LEU A 240 18.99 2.85 7.20
C LEU A 240 18.76 1.52 7.91
N ALA A 241 19.35 0.45 7.37
CA ALA A 241 19.41 -0.80 8.10
C ALA A 241 20.11 -0.52 9.43
N SER A 242 19.38 -0.69 10.52
CA SER A 242 20.00 -0.79 11.83
C SER A 242 21.03 -1.91 11.70
N GLY A 243 22.30 -1.65 12.04
CA GLY A 243 23.27 -2.74 12.13
C GLY A 243 22.74 -3.85 13.05
N THR A 244 23.50 -4.92 13.21
CA THR A 244 23.27 -5.90 14.30
C THR A 244 23.44 -5.25 15.69
N PHE A 245 22.70 -4.19 16.02
CA PHE A 245 22.03 -4.10 17.30
C PHE A 245 21.08 -5.29 17.35
N SER A 246 21.69 -6.44 17.60
CA SER A 246 21.21 -7.44 18.51
C SER A 246 19.87 -7.07 19.12
N THR A 247 18.80 -7.48 18.45
CA THR A 247 17.57 -7.86 19.14
C THR A 247 17.79 -9.14 19.96
N TYR A 248 19.03 -9.64 20.11
CA TYR A 248 19.37 -10.47 21.26
C TYR A 248 19.48 -9.58 22.49
N GLY A 249 18.45 -9.64 23.34
CA GLY A 249 18.57 -9.29 24.76
C GLY A 249 17.81 -8.04 25.21
N VAL A 250 17.28 -7.23 24.31
CA VAL A 250 16.26 -6.25 24.69
C VAL A 250 14.94 -6.83 24.20
N ASP A 251 14.19 -7.45 25.12
CA ASP A 251 12.74 -7.49 25.00
C ASP A 251 12.34 -6.14 24.41
N GLN A 252 11.88 -6.08 23.15
CA GLN A 252 11.27 -4.86 22.65
C GLN A 252 10.31 -4.45 23.76
N PRO A 253 10.51 -3.31 24.45
CA PRO A 253 9.74 -3.12 25.65
C PRO A 253 8.29 -3.02 25.17
N LYS A 254 7.52 -3.98 25.64
CA LYS A 254 6.23 -4.32 25.09
C LYS A 254 5.28 -3.70 26.09
N PHE A 255 4.87 -2.46 25.81
CA PHE A 255 4.02 -1.74 26.75
C PHE A 255 2.59 -2.22 26.64
N ARG A 256 1.94 -2.34 27.79
CA ARG A 256 0.50 -2.61 27.88
C ARG A 256 -0.23 -1.31 27.53
N SER A 257 -1.23 -1.39 26.67
CA SER A 257 -2.11 -0.26 26.34
C SER A 257 -2.81 0.37 27.55
N SER A 258 -2.75 -0.25 28.73
CA SER A 258 -3.26 0.27 30.00
C SER A 258 -2.36 1.31 30.68
N GLU A 259 -1.17 1.61 30.16
CA GLU A 259 -0.31 2.64 30.72
C GLU A 259 -0.72 4.06 30.27
N ARG A 260 -0.95 4.95 31.25
CA ARG A 260 -1.45 6.33 31.10
C ARG A 260 -0.61 7.28 30.23
N ILE A 261 0.53 6.83 29.70
CA ILE A 261 1.37 7.62 28.80
C ILE A 261 0.72 7.73 27.41
N PHE A 262 -0.11 6.75 27.04
CA PHE A 262 -0.83 6.69 25.77
C PHE A 262 -2.22 7.31 25.95
N ALA A 263 -2.58 8.28 25.11
CA ALA A 263 -3.90 8.87 25.14
C ALA A 263 -4.97 7.80 24.80
N PRO A 264 -6.15 7.80 25.45
CA PRO A 264 -7.26 6.93 25.11
C PRO A 264 -7.93 7.30 23.77
N GLU A 265 -7.36 8.25 23.01
CA GLU A 265 -7.87 8.65 21.72
C GLU A 265 -7.66 7.52 20.71
N ARG A 266 -8.78 7.04 20.18
CA ARG A 266 -8.90 5.95 19.20
C ARG A 266 -8.44 6.40 17.80
N ASN A 267 -7.35 7.16 17.70
CA ASN A 267 -6.82 7.52 16.40
C ASN A 267 -5.93 6.37 15.90
N HIS A 268 -6.39 5.72 14.84
CA HIS A 268 -5.74 4.54 14.25
C HIS A 268 -4.68 4.91 13.20
N LEU A 269 -4.37 6.22 13.07
CA LEU A 269 -3.28 6.72 12.25
C LEU A 269 -1.93 6.64 12.99
N ALA A 270 -0.88 6.39 12.22
CA ALA A 270 0.48 6.41 12.72
C ALA A 270 0.99 7.85 12.84
N PHE A 271 1.68 8.14 13.94
CA PHE A 271 2.29 9.44 14.14
C PHE A 271 3.63 9.50 13.41
N ARG A 272 3.83 10.61 12.68
CA ARG A 272 5.14 10.96 12.14
C ARG A 272 5.40 12.45 12.17
N GLN A 273 6.66 12.79 12.43
CA GLN A 273 7.10 14.17 12.47
C GLN A 273 8.55 14.27 12.00
N ALA A 274 8.79 15.18 11.05
CA ALA A 274 10.14 15.58 10.68
C ALA A 274 10.76 16.42 11.81
N ILE A 275 11.97 16.09 12.22
CA ILE A 275 12.72 16.75 13.29
C ILE A 275 13.91 17.46 12.67
N ASP A 276 14.14 18.72 13.07
CA ASP A 276 15.33 19.47 12.65
C ASP A 276 16.60 18.70 13.08
N PRO A 277 17.41 18.24 12.11
CA PRO A 277 18.54 17.38 12.37
C PRO A 277 19.81 18.16 12.75
N SER A 278 19.72 19.41 13.22
CA SER A 278 20.85 20.29 13.55
C SER A 278 21.99 19.65 14.37
N LYS A 279 21.77 18.47 14.98
CA LYS A 279 22.79 17.68 15.70
C LYS A 279 22.98 16.22 15.24
N LEU A 280 22.27 15.72 14.22
CA LEU A 280 22.22 14.29 13.86
C LEU A 280 22.50 13.99 12.37
N ALA A 281 23.39 14.75 11.74
CA ALA A 281 23.67 14.63 10.30
C ALA A 281 24.09 13.22 9.84
N LEU A 282 23.53 12.78 8.71
CA LEU A 282 24.00 11.58 8.02
C LEU A 282 25.39 11.76 7.42
N SER A 283 26.19 10.69 7.48
CA SER A 283 27.42 10.60 6.69
C SER A 283 27.13 10.47 5.19
N ASP A 284 28.08 10.88 4.35
CA ASP A 284 27.96 10.78 2.89
C ASP A 284 27.69 9.34 2.42
N GLY A 285 28.34 8.36 3.06
CA GLY A 285 28.11 6.95 2.77
C GLY A 285 26.69 6.50 3.07
N GLN A 286 26.05 7.03 4.12
CA GLN A 286 24.64 6.74 4.42
C GLN A 286 23.70 7.40 3.40
N ARG A 287 23.97 8.65 3.01
CA ARG A 287 23.20 9.34 1.95
C ARG A 287 23.31 8.59 0.62
N GLN A 288 24.51 8.12 0.28
CA GLN A 288 24.74 7.38 -0.95
C GLN A 288 24.02 6.02 -0.96
N ARG A 289 23.83 5.36 0.21
CA ARG A 289 23.00 4.14 0.30
C ARG A 289 21.54 4.42 -0.06
N PHE A 290 20.96 5.48 0.47
CA PHE A 290 19.61 5.91 0.07
C PHE A 290 19.54 6.22 -1.42
N ALA A 291 20.44 7.07 -1.93
CA ALA A 291 20.44 7.45 -3.34
C ALA A 291 20.55 6.22 -4.26
N ARG A 292 21.46 5.29 -3.96
CA ARG A 292 21.64 4.05 -4.72
C ARG A 292 20.41 3.14 -4.62
N GLY A 293 19.85 2.95 -3.43
CA GLY A 293 18.66 2.12 -3.23
C GLY A 293 17.44 2.67 -3.96
N MET A 294 17.20 3.98 -3.83
CA MET A 294 16.11 4.67 -4.52
C MET A 294 16.26 4.58 -6.03
N ALA A 295 17.47 4.84 -6.57
CA ALA A 295 17.73 4.76 -8.01
C ALA A 295 17.57 3.33 -8.54
N ALA A 296 18.22 2.35 -7.90
CA ALA A 296 18.20 0.96 -8.34
C ALA A 296 16.81 0.31 -8.26
N LEU A 297 15.95 0.80 -7.36
CA LEU A 297 14.58 0.33 -7.22
C LEU A 297 13.57 1.27 -7.90
N GLY A 298 14.00 2.31 -8.62
CA GLY A 298 13.10 3.24 -9.30
C GLY A 298 12.10 3.94 -8.36
N LEU A 299 12.51 4.25 -7.14
CA LEU A 299 11.66 4.83 -6.11
C LEU A 299 11.77 6.35 -6.07
N SER A 300 10.69 6.99 -5.61
CA SER A 300 10.63 8.41 -5.30
C SER A 300 9.94 8.62 -3.95
N PRO A 301 10.18 9.77 -3.27
CA PRO A 301 9.43 10.13 -2.09
C PRO A 301 7.92 10.13 -2.39
N HIS A 302 7.14 9.50 -1.53
CA HIS A 302 5.71 9.34 -1.69
C HIS A 302 4.93 10.03 -0.57
N TYR A 303 3.89 10.75 -0.94
CA TYR A 303 2.93 11.39 -0.06
C TYR A 303 1.83 10.39 0.27
N HIS A 304 1.85 9.85 1.50
CA HIS A 304 0.84 8.86 1.89
C HIS A 304 -0.52 9.50 2.09
N LEU A 305 -1.56 8.74 1.74
CA LEU A 305 -2.95 9.21 1.75
C LEU A 305 -3.42 9.67 3.14
N THR A 306 -2.93 9.04 4.21
CA THR A 306 -3.29 9.38 5.60
C THR A 306 -2.80 10.76 6.04
N GLU A 307 -1.88 11.41 5.31
CA GLU A 307 -1.52 12.81 5.59
C GLU A 307 -2.64 13.80 5.26
N LEU A 308 -3.58 13.42 4.38
CA LEU A 308 -4.70 14.28 4.01
C LEU A 308 -5.65 14.53 5.18
N GLU A 309 -5.72 13.65 6.17
CA GLU A 309 -6.69 13.75 7.27
C GLU A 309 -6.61 15.09 8.02
N LYS A 310 -5.38 15.58 8.24
CA LYS A 310 -5.12 16.86 8.90
C LYS A 310 -5.52 18.06 8.04
N LEU A 311 -5.61 17.87 6.73
CA LEU A 311 -5.89 18.93 5.74
C LEU A 311 -7.37 19.00 5.35
N ILE A 312 -8.09 17.87 5.42
CA ILE A 312 -9.53 17.80 5.12
C ILE A 312 -10.41 18.27 6.30
N SER A 313 -9.83 18.36 7.50
CA SER A 313 -10.51 18.86 8.70
C SER A 313 -10.93 20.32 8.51
N SER A 314 -12.22 20.63 8.73
CA SER A 314 -12.76 21.97 8.52
C SER A 314 -12.24 22.98 9.56
N PRO A 315 -11.88 24.21 9.16
CA PRO A 315 -11.80 24.72 7.78
C PRO A 315 -10.50 24.29 7.09
N SER A 316 -10.62 23.75 5.87
CA SER A 316 -9.44 23.50 5.03
C SER A 316 -8.95 24.81 4.43
N ASN A 317 -7.65 25.07 4.53
CA ASN A 317 -7.01 26.22 3.87
C ASN A 317 -6.52 25.89 2.46
N ASP A 318 -6.67 24.64 2.01
CA ASP A 318 -6.24 24.18 0.69
C ASP A 318 -7.43 24.19 -0.27
N GLU A 319 -7.43 25.17 -1.18
CA GLU A 319 -8.49 25.38 -2.18
C GLU A 319 -8.69 24.15 -3.07
N LEU A 320 -7.61 23.43 -3.42
CA LEU A 320 -7.68 22.23 -4.26
C LEU A 320 -8.30 21.06 -3.50
N LEU A 321 -7.97 20.87 -2.22
CA LEU A 321 -8.63 19.85 -1.39
C LEU A 321 -10.09 20.20 -1.12
N TRP A 322 -10.40 21.49 -0.96
CA TRP A 322 -11.76 21.96 -0.78
C TRP A 322 -12.64 21.67 -2.00
N GLU A 323 -12.10 21.82 -3.23
CA GLU A 323 -12.77 21.43 -4.48
C GLU A 323 -13.04 19.92 -4.63
N ILE A 324 -12.29 19.08 -3.89
CA ILE A 324 -12.44 17.61 -3.90
C ILE A 324 -13.46 17.14 -2.85
N CYS A 325 -13.65 17.89 -1.76
CA CYS A 325 -14.59 17.56 -0.69
C CYS A 325 -16.05 17.49 -1.22
N ARG A 326 -16.78 16.44 -0.79
CA ARG A 326 -18.07 15.97 -1.34
C ARG A 326 -19.15 17.03 -1.59
N THR A 327 -19.10 18.20 -0.95
CA THR A 327 -20.18 19.21 -0.97
C THR A 327 -20.40 19.94 -2.30
N GLN A 328 -19.63 19.68 -3.37
CA GLN A 328 -19.74 20.42 -4.64
C GLN A 328 -19.75 19.57 -5.92
N LEU A 329 -19.80 18.23 -5.83
CA LEU A 329 -19.92 17.40 -7.04
C LEU A 329 -21.36 17.45 -7.60
N PRO A 330 -21.54 17.55 -8.93
CA PRO A 330 -22.87 17.48 -9.55
C PRO A 330 -23.59 16.18 -9.15
N GLY A 331 -24.85 16.28 -8.74
CA GLY A 331 -25.66 15.13 -8.32
C GLY A 331 -25.87 14.98 -6.81
N TRP A 332 -25.25 15.83 -5.98
CA TRP A 332 -25.52 15.82 -4.55
C TRP A 332 -27.03 15.95 -4.25
N PRO A 333 -27.63 15.06 -3.43
CA PRO A 333 -27.01 14.07 -2.55
C PRO A 333 -26.83 12.64 -3.13
N LYS A 334 -27.19 12.35 -4.38
CA LYS A 334 -27.01 11.03 -5.00
C LYS A 334 -25.62 10.89 -5.61
N VAL A 335 -24.76 10.11 -4.96
CA VAL A 335 -23.45 9.73 -5.50
C VAL A 335 -23.68 8.86 -6.75
N THR A 336 -23.21 9.33 -7.92
CA THR A 336 -23.21 8.54 -9.15
C THR A 336 -21.82 7.95 -9.41
N SER A 337 -21.73 6.85 -10.17
CA SER A 337 -20.44 6.28 -10.61
C SER A 337 -19.53 7.34 -11.25
N THR A 338 -20.09 8.18 -12.14
CA THR A 338 -19.37 9.29 -12.77
C THR A 338 -18.79 10.29 -11.76
N SER A 339 -19.53 10.61 -10.69
CA SER A 339 -19.05 11.53 -9.65
C SER A 339 -17.92 10.91 -8.80
N CYS A 340 -17.96 9.60 -8.59
CA CYS A 340 -16.87 8.85 -7.93
C CYS A 340 -15.61 8.84 -8.79
N ASP A 341 -15.74 8.57 -10.09
CA ASP A 341 -14.61 8.59 -11.04
C ASP A 341 -13.95 9.96 -11.12
N GLU A 342 -14.76 11.03 -11.21
CA GLU A 342 -14.24 12.40 -11.24
C GLU A 342 -13.46 12.71 -9.96
N LYS A 343 -14.02 12.33 -8.80
CA LYS A 343 -13.37 12.52 -7.51
C LYS A 343 -12.06 11.74 -7.41
N GLN A 344 -12.05 10.48 -7.85
CA GLN A 344 -10.85 9.65 -7.87
C GLN A 344 -9.75 10.25 -8.76
N LYS A 345 -10.13 10.76 -9.93
CA LYS A 345 -9.21 11.48 -10.83
C LYS A 345 -8.60 12.71 -10.16
N LYS A 346 -9.41 13.54 -9.49
CA LYS A 346 -8.91 14.73 -8.77
C LYS A 346 -7.99 14.37 -7.60
N ILE A 347 -8.33 13.36 -6.80
CA ILE A 347 -7.47 12.88 -5.71
C ILE A 347 -6.13 12.38 -6.25
N LYS A 348 -6.15 11.59 -7.33
CA LYS A 348 -4.92 11.09 -7.97
C LYS A 348 -4.04 12.25 -8.44
N GLN A 349 -4.61 13.24 -9.13
CA GLN A 349 -3.89 14.44 -9.57
C GLN A 349 -3.30 15.23 -8.40
N TYR A 350 -4.06 15.39 -7.31
CA TYR A 350 -3.58 16.05 -6.10
C TYR A 350 -2.37 15.32 -5.50
N LEU A 351 -2.47 13.99 -5.33
CA LEU A 351 -1.37 13.18 -4.80
C LEU A 351 -0.13 13.22 -5.70
N GLU A 352 -0.30 13.21 -7.03
CA GLU A 352 0.81 13.37 -7.98
C GLU A 352 1.50 14.72 -7.83
N ASN A 353 0.75 15.81 -7.61
CA ASN A 353 1.31 17.12 -7.35
C ASN A 353 2.04 17.19 -6.01
N MET A 354 1.47 16.61 -4.95
CA MET A 354 2.13 16.50 -3.66
C MET A 354 3.41 15.69 -3.74
N ASN A 355 3.44 14.57 -4.48
CA ASN A 355 4.63 13.78 -4.73
C ASN A 355 5.72 14.58 -5.46
N LYS A 356 5.35 15.44 -6.42
CA LYS A 356 6.29 16.34 -7.11
C LYS A 356 6.89 17.36 -6.14
N GLU A 357 6.07 17.98 -5.29
CA GLU A 357 6.57 18.93 -4.28
C GLU A 357 7.45 18.22 -3.24
N LEU A 358 7.07 17.03 -2.79
CA LEU A 358 7.83 16.22 -1.86
C LEU A 358 9.20 15.82 -2.44
N SER A 359 9.25 15.54 -3.74
CA SER A 359 10.49 15.21 -4.47
C SER A 359 11.47 16.38 -4.58
N LYS A 360 11.02 17.63 -4.43
CA LYS A 360 11.90 18.82 -4.38
C LYS A 360 12.60 18.98 -3.03
N GLN A 361 12.10 18.31 -1.98
CA GLN A 361 12.70 18.38 -0.66
C GLN A 361 13.99 17.55 -0.57
N SER A 362 14.84 17.88 0.40
CA SER A 362 16.03 17.09 0.68
C SER A 362 15.69 15.81 1.44
N TRP A 363 16.00 14.66 0.85
CA TRP A 363 15.82 13.34 1.45
C TRP A 363 17.17 12.61 1.65
N PRO A 364 17.28 11.72 2.65
CA PRO A 364 16.28 11.39 3.68
C PRO A 364 16.10 12.51 4.73
N GLN A 365 15.02 12.45 5.51
CA GLN A 365 14.75 13.35 6.63
C GLN A 365 14.77 12.60 7.96
N LEU A 366 15.15 13.26 9.05
CA LEU A 366 15.06 12.66 10.38
C LEU A 366 13.60 12.68 10.83
N GLN A 367 13.01 11.52 11.04
CA GLN A 367 11.60 11.36 11.37
C GLN A 367 11.42 10.55 12.65
N LEU A 368 10.50 11.00 13.50
CA LEU A 368 9.89 10.14 14.51
C LEU A 368 8.77 9.35 13.85
N LEU A 369 8.78 8.02 13.94
CA LEU A 369 7.75 7.12 13.40
C LEU A 369 7.15 6.32 14.55
N ALA A 370 5.84 6.39 14.77
CA ALA A 370 5.19 5.67 15.87
C ALA A 370 3.86 5.06 15.44
N ALA A 371 3.47 3.96 16.09
CA ALA A 371 2.22 3.25 15.80
C ALA A 371 0.95 4.07 16.13
N SER A 372 1.04 5.19 16.85
CA SER A 372 -0.12 5.97 17.32
C SER A 372 0.31 7.39 17.68
N ASP A 373 -0.66 8.33 17.72
CA ASP A 373 -0.54 9.71 18.24
C ASP A 373 -0.13 9.82 19.72
N ALA A 374 0.10 8.68 20.40
CA ALA A 374 0.56 8.63 21.78
C ALA A 374 1.90 9.34 22.07
N VAL A 375 2.61 9.81 21.04
CA VAL A 375 3.71 10.76 21.20
C VAL A 375 3.30 12.13 20.67
N SER A 376 2.32 12.75 21.32
CA SER A 376 2.27 14.20 21.30
C SER A 376 3.43 14.70 22.18
N PRO A 377 4.42 15.42 21.64
CA PRO A 377 5.32 16.17 22.51
C PRO A 377 4.45 17.13 23.32
N SER A 378 4.27 16.83 24.60
CA SER A 378 3.58 17.71 25.54
C SER A 378 4.11 19.12 25.36
N ALA A 379 3.23 20.04 24.95
CA ALA A 379 3.50 21.47 24.90
C ALA A 379 3.87 22.01 26.29
#